data_AF-A0A3N7JKB2-F1
#
_entry.id   AF-A0A3N7JKB2-F1
#
_cell.length_a   1.000
_cell.length_b   1.000
_cell.length_c   1.000
_cell.angle_alpha   90.00
_cell.angle_beta   90.00
_cell.angle_gamma   90.00
#
_symmetry.space_group_name_H-M   'P 1'
#
loop_
_entity.id
_entity.type
_entity.pdbx_description
1 polymer ?
#
loop_
_entity_poly.entity_id
_entity_poly.type
_entity_poly.pdbx_seq_one_letter_code
_entity_poly.pdbx_strand_id
1 'polypeptide(L)'
;MDSFLDDFGERCVGELKLETVSYTQDPARFIRLIQSYVKGGMTAASLNRDVEERLRKDAENVMTGKLKGKPMHRWFFNRLLKTTRRLVSARENLRYERTRAFGVVRQLMVQLGKRFQEAGIVDRETDVFYLTMDELFAYIEGRSVTEDMKFLIALRTAEFKAFKQSAPPPERFATYGVVHRENTFTPAVDQPLLSGDLQGVGCCPGRVKARVRVILDPEGAEPLDGDILVTMSTDPGWTTLFPAASGILVERGSLLSHSAIVSREMGKPCIVGITGLLNVLQTGDWVEMDGSTGQVKRIEGHGNN
;
A
#
# COMPACT_ATOMS: atom_id res chain seq x y z
N MET A 1 3.60 -0.14 -24.71
CA MET A 1 2.67 -0.62 -23.67
C MET A 1 2.94 -2.09 -23.40
N ASP A 2 2.98 -2.92 -24.44
CA ASP A 2 3.24 -4.35 -24.34
C ASP A 2 4.53 -4.69 -23.58
N SER A 3 5.67 -4.10 -23.96
CA SER A 3 6.93 -4.29 -23.21
C SER A 3 6.86 -3.91 -21.72
N PHE A 4 6.03 -2.91 -21.35
CA PHE A 4 5.84 -2.58 -19.94
C PHE A 4 4.97 -3.62 -19.24
N LEU A 5 3.96 -4.17 -19.90
CA LEU A 5 3.12 -5.22 -19.34
C LEU A 5 3.85 -6.56 -19.24
N ASP A 6 4.76 -6.85 -20.15
CA ASP A 6 5.62 -8.04 -20.07
C ASP A 6 6.50 -8.02 -18.81
N ASP A 7 7.07 -6.86 -18.50
CA ASP A 7 7.88 -6.69 -17.31
C ASP A 7 6.97 -6.52 -16.06
N PHE A 8 6.06 -5.55 -16.07
CA PHE A 8 5.37 -5.06 -14.86
C PHE A 8 3.87 -5.37 -14.82
N GLY A 9 3.34 -6.16 -15.74
CA GLY A 9 1.90 -6.43 -15.86
C GLY A 9 1.31 -7.17 -14.65
N GLU A 10 2.11 -7.94 -13.92
CA GLU A 10 1.67 -8.66 -12.72
C GLU A 10 1.54 -7.77 -11.47
N ARG A 11 1.87 -6.49 -11.57
CA ARG A 11 1.66 -5.50 -10.51
C ARG A 11 0.16 -5.23 -10.33
N CYS A 12 -0.30 -5.19 -9.08
CA CYS A 12 -1.66 -4.81 -8.71
C CYS A 12 -1.77 -4.47 -7.23
N VAL A 13 -2.94 -3.97 -6.82
CA VAL A 13 -3.32 -3.85 -5.41
C VAL A 13 -3.32 -5.24 -4.78
N GLY A 14 -2.59 -5.43 -3.69
CA GLY A 14 -2.48 -6.73 -3.03
C GLY A 14 -1.82 -7.79 -3.92
N GLU A 15 -0.60 -7.54 -4.38
CA GLU A 15 0.15 -8.38 -5.33
C GLU A 15 0.25 -9.88 -4.96
N LEU A 16 0.17 -10.20 -3.65
CA LEU A 16 0.27 -11.56 -3.12
C LEU A 16 -1.10 -12.25 -2.93
N LYS A 17 -2.18 -11.58 -3.32
CA LYS A 17 -3.51 -12.16 -3.39
C LYS A 17 -3.71 -12.72 -4.79
N LEU A 18 -4.14 -13.97 -4.90
CA LEU A 18 -4.32 -14.61 -6.20
C LEU A 18 -5.61 -14.12 -6.86
N GLU A 19 -6.60 -13.73 -6.06
CA GLU A 19 -7.89 -13.23 -6.49
C GLU A 19 -7.87 -11.81 -7.05
N THR A 20 -6.77 -11.06 -6.86
CA THR A 20 -6.65 -9.68 -7.36
C THR A 20 -6.32 -9.65 -8.84
N VAL A 21 -6.99 -8.77 -9.58
CA VAL A 21 -6.82 -8.63 -11.03
C VAL A 21 -5.59 -7.77 -11.34
N SER A 22 -4.63 -8.36 -12.08
CA SER A 22 -3.39 -7.70 -12.52
C SER A 22 -3.58 -6.81 -13.75
N TYR A 23 -2.59 -5.97 -14.07
CA TYR A 23 -2.61 -5.17 -15.31
C TYR A 23 -2.53 -6.02 -16.57
N THR A 24 -1.90 -7.20 -16.51
CA THR A 24 -1.94 -8.18 -17.60
C THR A 24 -3.36 -8.65 -17.88
N GLN A 25 -4.15 -8.89 -16.82
CA GLN A 25 -5.52 -9.40 -16.92
C GLN A 25 -6.53 -8.32 -17.30
N ASP A 26 -6.37 -7.11 -16.78
CA ASP A 26 -7.19 -5.93 -17.14
C ASP A 26 -6.28 -4.72 -17.44
N PRO A 27 -5.80 -4.59 -18.68
CA PRO A 27 -4.96 -3.47 -19.10
C PRO A 27 -5.64 -2.10 -18.95
N ALA A 28 -6.98 -2.05 -18.90
CA ALA A 28 -7.69 -0.79 -18.70
C ALA A 28 -7.41 -0.16 -17.34
N ARG A 29 -7.07 -0.95 -16.31
CA ARG A 29 -6.60 -0.44 -15.01
C ARG A 29 -5.33 0.39 -15.15
N PHE A 30 -4.38 -0.09 -15.95
CA PHE A 30 -3.14 0.62 -16.22
C PHE A 30 -3.38 1.90 -17.05
N ILE A 31 -4.30 1.85 -18.01
CA ILE A 31 -4.69 3.04 -18.79
C ILE A 31 -5.30 4.12 -17.87
N ARG A 32 -6.18 3.73 -16.93
CA ARG A 32 -6.76 4.67 -15.94
C ARG A 32 -5.69 5.33 -15.08
N LEU A 33 -4.65 4.59 -14.71
CA LEU A 33 -3.51 5.13 -13.99
C LEU A 33 -2.79 6.22 -14.82
N ILE A 34 -2.45 5.92 -16.07
CA ILE A 34 -1.80 6.89 -16.97
C ILE A 34 -2.69 8.13 -17.17
N GLN A 35 -3.99 7.94 -17.36
CA GLN A 35 -4.94 9.05 -17.50
C GLN A 35 -4.92 9.97 -16.27
N SER A 36 -4.79 9.41 -15.06
CA SER A 36 -4.68 10.19 -13.84
C SER A 36 -3.42 11.05 -13.81
N TYR A 37 -2.29 10.50 -14.25
CA TYR A 37 -1.04 11.24 -14.35
C TYR A 37 -1.15 12.39 -15.36
N VAL A 38 -1.72 12.13 -16.54
CA VAL A 38 -1.92 13.15 -17.58
C VAL A 38 -2.84 14.26 -17.08
N LYS A 39 -3.98 13.92 -16.45
CA LYS A 39 -4.91 14.91 -15.86
C LYS A 39 -4.28 15.72 -14.74
N GLY A 40 -3.43 15.09 -13.92
CA GLY A 40 -2.66 15.74 -12.88
C GLY A 40 -1.51 16.62 -13.39
N GLY A 41 -1.36 16.77 -14.71
CA GLY A 41 -0.27 17.55 -15.30
C GLY A 41 1.11 16.95 -15.08
N MET A 42 1.18 15.65 -14.71
CA MET A 42 2.45 14.99 -14.47
C MET A 42 3.16 14.75 -15.81
N THR A 43 4.38 15.25 -15.89
CA THR A 43 5.29 15.04 -17.01
C THR A 43 6.50 14.25 -16.53
N ALA A 44 7.24 13.65 -17.47
CA ALA A 44 8.53 13.03 -17.14
C ALA A 44 9.52 14.02 -16.50
N ALA A 45 9.33 15.33 -16.73
CA ALA A 45 10.10 16.40 -16.11
C ALA A 45 9.58 16.79 -14.71
N SER A 46 8.30 16.56 -14.39
CA SER A 46 7.74 16.84 -13.06
C SER A 46 7.95 15.69 -12.06
N LEU A 47 8.30 14.48 -12.54
CA LEU A 47 8.89 13.42 -11.72
C LEU A 47 10.27 13.89 -11.26
N ASN A 48 10.31 14.37 -10.03
CA ASN A 48 11.35 15.25 -9.51
C ASN A 48 12.56 14.43 -9.03
N ARG A 49 13.29 13.82 -9.96
CA ARG A 49 14.56 13.12 -9.68
C ARG A 49 15.55 13.99 -8.89
N ASP A 50 15.44 15.32 -9.05
CA ASP A 50 16.26 16.28 -8.31
C ASP A 50 15.98 16.28 -6.80
N VAL A 51 14.76 15.99 -6.36
CA VAL A 51 14.43 15.91 -4.93
C VAL A 51 15.18 14.73 -4.30
N GLU A 52 15.09 13.55 -4.89
CA GLU A 52 15.78 12.37 -4.35
C GLU A 52 17.30 12.52 -4.40
N GLU A 53 17.84 13.05 -5.50
CA GLU A 53 19.27 13.34 -5.66
C GLU A 53 19.75 14.36 -4.62
N ARG A 54 18.97 15.41 -4.35
CA ARG A 54 19.26 16.42 -3.33
C ARG A 54 19.22 15.83 -1.92
N LEU A 55 18.16 15.10 -1.57
CA LEU A 55 18.04 14.41 -0.27
C LEU A 55 19.22 13.47 -0.02
N ARG A 56 19.66 12.75 -1.06
CA ARG A 56 20.83 11.89 -1.00
C ARG A 56 22.10 12.69 -0.73
N LYS A 57 22.35 13.75 -1.49
CA LYS A 57 23.54 14.61 -1.33
C LYS A 57 23.57 15.27 0.05
N ASP A 58 22.44 15.77 0.52
CA ASP A 58 22.34 16.40 1.85
C ASP A 58 22.65 15.40 2.96
N ALA A 59 22.10 14.18 2.88
CA ALA A 59 22.42 13.12 3.83
C ALA A 59 23.91 12.71 3.80
N GLU A 60 24.49 12.60 2.60
CA GLU A 60 25.92 12.31 2.43
C GLU A 60 26.82 13.43 2.96
N ASN A 61 26.42 14.69 2.79
CA ASN A 61 27.12 15.85 3.32
C ASN A 61 27.09 15.89 4.85
N VAL A 62 25.93 15.63 5.47
CA VAL A 62 25.79 15.51 6.93
C VAL A 62 26.74 14.44 7.47
N MET A 63 26.78 13.26 6.84
CA MET A 63 27.67 12.18 7.27
C MET A 63 29.14 12.51 7.03
N THR A 64 29.47 13.16 5.90
CA THR A 64 30.84 13.61 5.61
C THR A 64 31.33 14.61 6.66
N GLY A 65 30.48 15.54 7.09
CA GLY A 65 30.76 16.47 8.18
C GLY A 65 31.00 15.74 9.51
N LYS A 66 30.13 14.81 9.90
CA LYS A 66 30.26 14.03 11.15
C LYS A 66 31.48 13.10 11.18
N LEU A 67 31.99 12.68 10.02
CA LEU A 67 33.14 11.78 9.87
C LEU A 67 34.45 12.52 9.57
N LYS A 68 34.47 13.86 9.62
CA LYS A 68 35.67 14.67 9.42
C LYS A 68 36.74 14.28 10.46
N GLY A 69 37.99 14.08 10.00
CA GLY A 69 39.12 13.68 10.85
C GLY A 69 39.14 12.20 11.25
N LYS A 70 38.19 11.36 10.81
CA LYS A 70 38.11 9.93 11.15
C LYS A 70 38.22 9.03 9.91
N PRO A 71 39.42 8.87 9.31
CA PRO A 71 39.58 8.21 8.01
C PRO A 71 39.15 6.73 8.00
N MET A 72 39.48 5.97 9.05
CA MET A 72 39.07 4.55 9.14
C MET A 72 37.55 4.39 9.26
N HIS A 73 36.91 5.23 10.09
CA HIS A 73 35.45 5.22 10.24
C HIS A 73 34.76 5.61 8.94
N ARG A 74 35.29 6.60 8.21
CA ARG A 74 34.79 7.02 6.91
C ARG A 74 34.88 5.90 5.88
N TRP A 75 36.02 5.19 5.82
CA TRP A 75 36.19 4.05 4.94
C TRP A 75 35.18 2.93 5.25
N PHE A 76 35.04 2.56 6.53
CA PHE A 76 34.10 1.53 6.96
C PHE A 76 32.65 1.92 6.67
N PHE A 77 32.27 3.16 6.99
CA PHE A 77 30.93 3.70 6.70
C PHE A 77 30.61 3.65 5.21
N ASN A 78 31.52 4.11 4.34
CA ASN A 78 31.30 4.09 2.90
C ASN A 78 31.16 2.67 2.34
N ARG A 79 31.95 1.71 2.86
CA ARG A 79 31.83 0.30 2.49
C ARG A 79 30.48 -0.27 2.92
N LEU A 80 30.06 0.03 4.15
CA LEU A 80 28.76 -0.39 4.67
C LEU A 80 27.63 0.22 3.85
N LEU A 81 27.65 1.54 3.61
CA LEU A 81 26.65 2.26 2.81
C LEU A 81 26.51 1.67 1.40
N LYS A 82 27.63 1.40 0.71
CA LYS A 82 27.62 0.75 -0.61
C LYS A 82 26.97 -0.63 -0.54
N THR A 83 27.29 -1.41 0.49
CA THR A 83 26.73 -2.76 0.68
C THR A 83 25.23 -2.69 0.98
N THR A 84 24.82 -1.80 1.88
CA THR A 84 23.41 -1.57 2.24
C THR A 84 22.60 -1.16 1.03
N ARG A 85 23.08 -0.22 0.20
CA ARG A 85 22.39 0.19 -1.05
C ARG A 85 22.15 -1.00 -1.97
N ARG A 86 23.17 -1.83 -2.19
CA ARG A 86 23.05 -3.04 -3.01
C ARG A 86 22.04 -4.03 -2.42
N LEU A 87 22.08 -4.26 -1.11
CA LEU A 87 21.17 -5.21 -0.45
C LEU A 87 19.72 -4.72 -0.42
N VAL A 88 19.48 -3.42 -0.25
CA VAL A 88 18.14 -2.84 -0.34
C VAL A 88 17.59 -2.98 -1.76
N SER A 89 18.39 -2.71 -2.79
CA SER A 89 18.00 -2.94 -4.19
C SER A 89 17.69 -4.42 -4.46
N ALA A 90 18.55 -5.33 -3.98
CA ALA A 90 18.29 -6.77 -4.10
C ALA A 90 16.99 -7.21 -3.38
N ARG A 91 16.67 -6.61 -2.22
CA ARG A 91 15.42 -6.86 -1.49
C ARG A 91 14.19 -6.44 -2.31
N GLU A 92 14.23 -5.27 -2.95
CA GLU A 92 13.11 -4.82 -3.78
C GLU A 92 12.96 -5.67 -5.05
N ASN A 93 14.08 -6.07 -5.68
CA ASN A 93 14.04 -7.01 -6.80
C ASN A 93 13.44 -8.37 -6.37
N LEU A 94 13.81 -8.90 -5.21
CA LEU A 94 13.23 -10.14 -4.68
C LEU A 94 11.70 -10.01 -4.48
N ARG A 95 11.22 -8.88 -3.96
CA ARG A 95 9.78 -8.63 -3.81
C ARG A 95 9.07 -8.64 -5.16
N TYR A 96 9.67 -8.00 -6.16
CA TYR A 96 9.14 -7.96 -7.52
C TYR A 96 9.13 -9.34 -8.18
N GLU A 97 10.21 -10.12 -8.10
CA GLU A 97 10.26 -11.48 -8.64
C GLU A 97 9.22 -12.40 -7.97
N ARG A 98 8.98 -12.21 -6.67
CA ARG A 98 7.89 -12.90 -5.98
C ARG A 98 6.53 -12.54 -6.56
N THR A 99 6.28 -11.27 -6.89
CA THR A 99 5.03 -10.85 -7.55
C THR A 99 4.87 -11.50 -8.92
N ARG A 100 5.95 -11.63 -9.71
CA ARG A 100 5.91 -12.38 -10.98
C ARG A 100 5.57 -13.85 -10.78
N ALA A 101 6.15 -14.49 -9.77
CA ALA A 101 5.81 -15.88 -9.42
C ALA A 101 4.34 -16.04 -9.03
N PHE A 102 3.79 -15.11 -8.24
CA PHE A 102 2.35 -15.09 -7.93
C PHE A 102 1.48 -14.85 -9.17
N GLY A 103 1.95 -14.04 -10.12
CA GLY A 103 1.31 -13.86 -11.42
C GLY A 103 1.16 -15.17 -12.19
N VAL A 104 2.21 -15.99 -12.24
CA VAL A 104 2.15 -17.33 -12.87
C VAL A 104 1.13 -18.22 -12.14
N VAL A 105 1.17 -18.27 -10.82
CA VAL A 105 0.21 -19.07 -10.03
C VAL A 105 -1.22 -18.58 -10.24
N ARG A 106 -1.45 -17.27 -10.28
CA ARG A 106 -2.75 -16.66 -10.57
C ARG A 106 -3.28 -17.10 -11.93
N GLN A 107 -2.45 -17.04 -12.97
CA GLN A 107 -2.84 -17.50 -14.30
C GLN A 107 -3.25 -18.98 -14.29
N LEU A 108 -2.51 -19.85 -13.59
CA LEU A 108 -2.88 -21.26 -13.43
C LEU A 108 -4.24 -21.43 -12.73
N MET A 109 -4.47 -20.71 -11.63
CA MET A 109 -5.73 -20.75 -10.88
C MET A 109 -6.92 -20.26 -11.71
N VAL A 110 -6.76 -19.17 -12.46
CA VAL A 110 -7.81 -18.67 -13.37
C VAL A 110 -8.11 -19.69 -14.48
N GLN A 111 -7.10 -20.34 -15.04
CA GLN A 111 -7.32 -21.39 -16.05
C GLN A 111 -8.01 -22.63 -15.46
N LEU A 112 -7.71 -22.98 -14.21
CA LEU A 112 -8.46 -24.02 -13.49
C LEU A 112 -9.93 -23.61 -13.32
N GLY A 113 -10.19 -22.38 -12.87
CA GLY A 113 -11.53 -21.83 -12.73
C GLY A 113 -12.32 -21.85 -14.04
N LYS A 114 -11.70 -21.49 -15.17
CA LYS A 114 -12.31 -21.59 -16.51
C LYS A 114 -12.76 -23.00 -16.83
N ARG A 115 -11.88 -24.00 -16.62
CA ARG A 115 -12.23 -25.42 -16.86
C ARG A 115 -13.35 -25.90 -15.94
N PHE A 116 -13.35 -25.47 -14.68
CA PHE A 116 -14.41 -25.82 -13.74
C PHE A 116 -15.74 -25.19 -14.14
N GLN A 117 -15.73 -23.96 -14.65
CA GLN A 117 -16.91 -23.29 -15.17
C GLN A 117 -17.44 -23.99 -16.43
N GLU A 118 -16.57 -24.34 -17.38
CA GLU A 118 -16.93 -25.09 -18.59
C GLU A 118 -17.55 -26.45 -18.26
N ALA A 119 -17.09 -27.11 -17.19
CA ALA A 119 -17.66 -28.35 -16.67
C ALA A 119 -18.92 -28.16 -15.81
N GLY A 120 -19.36 -26.92 -15.56
CA GLY A 120 -20.54 -26.60 -14.75
C GLY A 120 -20.36 -26.76 -13.23
N ILE A 121 -19.13 -26.98 -12.77
CA ILE A 121 -18.78 -27.20 -11.35
C ILE A 121 -18.91 -25.89 -10.56
N VAL A 122 -18.56 -24.76 -11.18
CA VAL A 122 -18.70 -23.41 -10.63
C VAL A 122 -19.44 -22.50 -11.63
N ASP A 123 -19.95 -21.36 -11.18
CA ASP A 123 -20.71 -20.44 -12.04
C ASP A 123 -19.78 -19.46 -12.79
N ARG A 124 -18.69 -19.03 -12.15
CA ARG A 124 -17.70 -18.11 -12.72
C ARG A 124 -16.27 -18.62 -12.51
N GLU A 125 -15.37 -18.33 -13.45
CA GLU A 125 -13.95 -18.66 -13.33
C GLU A 125 -13.28 -18.13 -12.03
N THR A 126 -13.76 -17.01 -11.51
CA THR A 126 -13.23 -16.39 -10.28
C THR A 126 -13.68 -17.08 -9.00
N ASP A 127 -14.69 -17.95 -9.07
CA ASP A 127 -15.24 -18.60 -7.88
C ASP A 127 -14.26 -19.59 -7.26
N VAL A 128 -13.28 -20.06 -8.04
CA VAL A 128 -12.17 -20.92 -7.59
C VAL A 128 -11.40 -20.31 -6.41
N PHE A 129 -11.38 -18.98 -6.27
CA PHE A 129 -10.68 -18.30 -5.18
C PHE A 129 -11.41 -18.38 -3.83
N TYR A 130 -12.66 -18.83 -3.81
CA TYR A 130 -13.37 -19.17 -2.57
C TYR A 130 -13.11 -20.60 -2.11
N LEU A 131 -12.38 -21.40 -2.88
CA LEU A 131 -12.02 -22.77 -2.53
C LEU A 131 -10.58 -22.82 -2.00
N THR A 132 -10.34 -23.65 -1.00
CA THR A 132 -8.98 -23.93 -0.53
C THR A 132 -8.27 -24.85 -1.52
N MET A 133 -6.94 -24.85 -1.50
CA MET A 133 -6.15 -25.75 -2.37
C MET A 133 -6.49 -27.22 -2.11
N ASP A 134 -6.69 -27.60 -0.85
CA ASP A 134 -7.03 -28.98 -0.47
C ASP A 134 -8.38 -29.41 -1.03
N GLU A 135 -9.39 -28.52 -1.03
CA GLU A 135 -10.70 -28.82 -1.61
C GLU A 135 -10.64 -28.95 -3.13
N LEU A 136 -9.87 -28.08 -3.79
CA LEU A 136 -9.66 -28.17 -5.24
C LEU A 136 -8.98 -29.49 -5.62
N PHE A 137 -7.91 -29.86 -4.93
CA PHE A 137 -7.22 -31.12 -5.20
C PHE A 137 -8.06 -32.33 -4.81
N ALA A 138 -8.76 -32.28 -3.68
CA ALA A 138 -9.65 -33.36 -3.27
C ALA A 138 -10.78 -33.56 -4.30
N TYR A 139 -11.34 -32.49 -4.87
CA TYR A 139 -12.33 -32.60 -5.94
C TYR A 139 -11.74 -33.27 -7.19
N ILE A 140 -10.57 -32.83 -7.64
CA ILE A 140 -9.88 -33.39 -8.81
C ILE A 140 -9.54 -34.88 -8.61
N GLU A 141 -9.15 -35.27 -7.40
CA GLU A 141 -8.75 -36.64 -7.06
C GLU A 141 -9.93 -37.53 -6.64
N GLY A 142 -11.16 -37.01 -6.62
CA GLY A 142 -12.36 -37.76 -6.20
C GLY A 142 -12.41 -38.07 -4.70
N ARG A 143 -11.72 -37.27 -3.89
CA ARG A 143 -11.66 -37.36 -2.42
C ARG A 143 -12.43 -36.23 -1.73
N SER A 144 -13.17 -35.41 -2.47
CA SER A 144 -13.88 -34.28 -1.89
C SER A 144 -14.96 -34.76 -0.91
N VAL A 145 -15.11 -34.03 0.20
CA VAL A 145 -16.15 -34.31 1.20
C VAL A 145 -17.55 -33.98 0.66
N THR A 146 -17.63 -33.01 -0.26
CA THR A 146 -18.86 -32.63 -0.96
C THR A 146 -18.57 -32.43 -2.44
N GLU A 147 -19.51 -32.77 -3.31
CA GLU A 147 -19.44 -32.46 -4.73
C GLU A 147 -20.07 -31.10 -5.06
N ASP A 148 -20.87 -30.55 -4.15
CA ASP A 148 -21.54 -29.25 -4.32
C ASP A 148 -20.59 -28.09 -3.98
N MET A 149 -19.70 -27.80 -4.93
CA MET A 149 -18.76 -26.69 -4.84
C MET A 149 -19.48 -25.33 -4.79
N LYS A 150 -20.62 -25.20 -5.49
CA LYS A 150 -21.37 -23.93 -5.56
C LYS A 150 -21.93 -23.54 -4.20
N PHE A 151 -22.43 -24.49 -3.43
CA PHE A 151 -22.88 -24.24 -2.06
C PHE A 151 -21.73 -23.73 -1.18
N LEU A 152 -20.56 -24.36 -1.23
CA LEU A 152 -19.39 -23.95 -0.45
C LEU A 152 -18.90 -22.54 -0.83
N ILE A 153 -18.90 -22.24 -2.12
CA ILE A 153 -18.58 -20.90 -2.64
C ILE A 153 -19.59 -19.87 -2.13
N ALA A 154 -20.89 -20.17 -2.19
CA ALA A 154 -21.94 -19.25 -1.72
C ALA A 154 -21.80 -18.95 -0.22
N LEU A 155 -21.53 -19.97 0.59
CA LEU A 155 -21.27 -19.83 2.03
C LEU A 155 -20.10 -18.86 2.27
N ARG A 156 -18.95 -19.10 1.66
CA ARG A 156 -17.75 -18.26 1.84
C ARG A 156 -17.91 -16.87 1.26
N THR A 157 -18.64 -16.74 0.16
CA THR A 157 -18.97 -15.42 -0.40
C THR A 157 -19.71 -14.56 0.63
N ALA A 158 -20.66 -15.14 1.37
CA ALA A 158 -21.36 -14.46 2.45
C ALA A 158 -20.43 -14.11 3.62
N GLU A 159 -19.55 -15.03 4.04
CA GLU A 159 -18.56 -14.79 5.10
C GLU A 159 -17.60 -13.64 4.75
N PHE A 160 -17.00 -13.66 3.56
CA PHE A 160 -16.11 -12.60 3.09
C PHE A 160 -16.81 -11.25 2.96
N LYS A 161 -18.09 -11.24 2.58
CA LYS A 161 -18.90 -10.01 2.58
C LYS A 161 -19.05 -9.45 4.00
N ALA A 162 -19.29 -10.30 4.99
CA ALA A 162 -19.36 -9.88 6.39
C ALA A 162 -18.01 -9.34 6.89
N PHE A 163 -16.89 -9.98 6.55
CA PHE A 163 -15.56 -9.49 6.92
C PHE A 163 -15.25 -8.11 6.35
N LYS A 164 -15.62 -7.84 5.10
CA LYS A 164 -15.44 -6.51 4.49
C LYS A 164 -16.24 -5.40 5.18
N GLN A 165 -17.35 -5.74 5.82
CA GLN A 165 -18.21 -4.80 6.55
C GLN A 165 -17.80 -4.63 8.02
N SER A 166 -17.02 -5.57 8.56
CA SER A 166 -16.53 -5.52 9.93
C SER A 166 -15.36 -4.55 10.09
N ALA A 167 -15.19 -3.99 11.28
CA ALA A 167 -14.01 -3.21 11.59
C ALA A 167 -12.74 -4.09 11.48
N PRO A 168 -11.65 -3.59 10.86
CA PRO A 168 -10.42 -4.35 10.77
C PRO A 168 -9.86 -4.61 12.18
N PRO A 169 -9.24 -5.78 12.41
CA PRO A 169 -8.61 -6.05 13.69
C PRO A 169 -7.46 -5.07 13.96
N PRO A 170 -7.10 -4.87 15.24
CA PRO A 170 -5.94 -4.07 15.63
C PRO A 170 -4.65 -4.57 14.96
N GLU A 171 -3.63 -3.70 14.87
CA GLU A 171 -2.32 -4.10 14.32
C GLU A 171 -1.69 -5.27 15.08
N ARG A 172 -1.91 -5.31 16.40
CA ARG A 172 -1.49 -6.39 17.29
C ARG A 172 -2.67 -6.79 18.15
N PHE A 173 -3.04 -8.06 18.09
CA PHE A 173 -4.08 -8.64 18.92
C PHE A 173 -3.63 -10.02 19.39
N ALA A 174 -4.24 -10.49 20.48
CA ALA A 174 -4.06 -11.85 20.97
C ALA A 174 -5.37 -12.62 20.79
N THR A 175 -5.26 -13.92 20.55
CA THR A 175 -6.40 -14.83 20.48
C THR A 175 -6.17 -15.98 21.45
N TYR A 176 -7.23 -16.45 22.07
CA TYR A 176 -7.18 -17.58 23.00
C TYR A 176 -8.20 -18.64 22.60
N GLY A 177 -7.81 -19.91 22.63
CA GLY A 177 -8.68 -21.01 22.23
C GLY A 177 -9.07 -20.99 20.75
N VAL A 178 -10.35 -21.18 20.46
CA VAL A 178 -10.87 -21.31 19.08
C VAL A 178 -10.98 -19.93 18.43
N VAL A 179 -10.04 -19.60 17.55
CA VAL A 179 -9.85 -18.25 16.98
C VAL A 179 -11.13 -17.59 16.45
N HIS A 180 -12.01 -18.34 15.78
CA HIS A 180 -13.21 -17.78 15.14
C HIS A 180 -14.42 -17.65 16.08
N ARG A 181 -14.33 -18.13 17.32
CA ARG A 181 -15.46 -18.21 18.25
C ARG A 181 -15.11 -17.50 19.56
N GLU A 182 -15.99 -16.60 19.99
CA GLU A 182 -15.91 -15.91 21.30
C GLU A 182 -14.59 -15.14 21.53
N ASN A 183 -13.77 -14.97 20.50
CA ASN A 183 -12.57 -14.15 20.55
C ASN A 183 -12.94 -12.70 20.21
N THR A 184 -12.60 -11.81 21.13
CA THR A 184 -12.55 -10.37 20.86
C THR A 184 -11.14 -10.05 20.40
N PHE A 185 -10.98 -9.46 19.21
CA PHE A 185 -9.68 -9.01 18.71
C PHE A 185 -9.26 -7.74 19.45
N THR A 186 -8.93 -7.87 20.73
CA THR A 186 -8.50 -6.74 21.56
C THR A 186 -7.07 -6.33 21.22
N PRO A 187 -6.77 -5.02 21.24
CA PRO A 187 -5.39 -4.57 21.11
C PRO A 187 -4.52 -5.22 22.18
N ALA A 188 -3.34 -5.71 21.81
CA ALA A 188 -2.40 -6.32 22.74
C ALA A 188 -1.80 -5.30 23.75
N VAL A 189 -1.99 -4.00 23.51
CA VAL A 189 -1.54 -2.88 24.34
C VAL A 189 -2.61 -1.79 24.27
N ASP A 190 -2.93 -1.17 25.41
CA ASP A 190 -3.79 0.02 25.45
C ASP A 190 -3.18 1.11 24.56
N GLN A 191 -3.90 1.52 23.52
CA GLN A 191 -3.51 2.66 22.71
C GLN A 191 -3.88 3.92 23.51
N PRO A 192 -2.91 4.77 23.90
CA PRO A 192 -3.26 6.03 24.52
C PRO A 192 -4.14 6.82 23.54
N LEU A 193 -5.25 7.36 24.04
CA LEU A 193 -6.04 8.37 23.34
C LEU A 193 -5.13 9.56 23.05
N LEU A 194 -4.55 9.59 21.86
CA LEU A 194 -3.74 10.71 21.40
C LEU A 194 -4.68 11.90 21.20
N SER A 195 -4.74 12.76 22.21
CA SER A 195 -5.36 14.07 22.12
C SER A 195 -4.24 15.09 21.83
N GLY A 196 -4.21 15.62 20.60
CA GLY A 196 -3.26 16.68 20.21
C GLY A 196 -2.45 16.38 18.96
N ASP A 197 -1.25 16.96 18.92
CA ASP A 197 -0.31 16.85 17.81
C ASP A 197 0.11 15.39 17.57
N LEU A 198 0.10 14.98 16.30
CA LEU A 198 0.53 13.66 15.88
C LEU A 198 1.99 13.71 15.45
N GLN A 199 2.69 12.59 15.65
CA GLN A 199 4.08 12.41 15.24
C GLN A 199 4.21 11.11 14.46
N GLY A 200 4.87 11.18 13.30
CA GLY A 200 5.27 10.03 12.52
C GLY A 200 6.71 10.17 12.04
N VAL A 201 7.02 9.44 10.98
CA VAL A 201 8.33 9.46 10.33
C VAL A 201 8.25 10.31 9.06
N GLY A 202 8.94 11.45 9.07
CA GLY A 202 9.09 12.30 7.90
C GLY A 202 9.81 11.57 6.76
N CYS A 203 9.18 11.51 5.58
CA CYS A 203 9.64 10.73 4.44
C CYS A 203 10.04 11.57 3.23
N CYS A 204 9.36 12.70 3.03
CA CYS A 204 9.66 13.68 1.99
C CYS A 204 9.47 15.08 2.59
N PRO A 205 10.50 15.95 2.61
CA PRO A 205 10.41 17.28 3.18
C PRO A 205 9.38 18.19 2.52
N GLY A 206 8.98 19.22 3.28
CA GLY A 206 8.07 20.27 2.87
C GLY A 206 6.97 20.48 3.91
N ARG A 207 6.42 21.69 3.93
CA ARG A 207 5.39 22.10 4.88
C ARG A 207 4.11 22.44 4.14
N VAL A 208 2.99 21.92 4.64
CA VAL A 208 1.68 22.08 4.02
C VAL A 208 0.66 22.39 5.09
N LYS A 209 -0.20 23.38 4.81
CA LYS A 209 -1.42 23.67 5.56
C LYS A 209 -2.60 23.48 4.62
N ALA A 210 -3.41 22.46 4.86
CA ALA A 210 -4.59 22.20 4.05
C ALA A 210 -5.62 21.39 4.84
N ARG A 211 -6.80 21.25 4.24
CA ARG A 211 -7.81 20.32 4.74
C ARG A 211 -7.37 18.88 4.52
N VAL A 212 -7.78 18.01 5.41
CA VAL A 212 -7.57 16.58 5.34
C VAL A 212 -8.71 15.94 4.56
N ARG A 213 -8.38 14.97 3.70
CA ARG A 213 -9.33 14.01 3.16
C ARG A 213 -8.91 12.60 3.54
N VAL A 214 -9.73 11.95 4.36
CA VAL A 214 -9.55 10.55 4.74
C VAL A 214 -10.13 9.66 3.65
N ILE A 215 -9.29 8.85 3.04
CA ILE A 215 -9.67 7.88 2.01
C ILE A 215 -9.13 6.52 2.46
N LEU A 216 -9.99 5.50 2.48
CA LEU A 216 -9.63 4.12 2.86
C LEU A 216 -9.57 3.17 1.66
N ASP A 217 -10.27 3.51 0.59
CA ASP A 217 -10.28 2.78 -0.68
C ASP A 217 -10.05 3.79 -1.82
N PRO A 218 -9.00 3.63 -2.64
CA PRO A 218 -8.78 4.53 -3.78
C PRO A 218 -9.81 4.32 -4.90
N GLU A 219 -10.52 3.18 -4.94
CA GLU A 219 -11.53 2.91 -5.95
C GLU A 219 -12.79 3.74 -5.69
N GLY A 220 -13.18 4.57 -6.67
CA GLY A 220 -14.35 5.46 -6.56
C GLY A 220 -14.14 6.70 -5.70
N ALA A 221 -12.93 6.95 -5.20
CA ALA A 221 -12.63 8.16 -4.44
C ALA A 221 -12.75 9.42 -5.30
N GLU A 222 -13.34 10.47 -4.74
CA GLU A 222 -13.38 11.79 -5.39
C GLU A 222 -11.97 12.40 -5.50
N PRO A 223 -11.71 13.19 -6.56
CA PRO A 223 -10.44 13.90 -6.71
C PRO A 223 -10.11 14.76 -5.48
N LEU A 224 -8.82 14.86 -5.17
CA LEU A 224 -8.31 15.78 -4.16
C LEU A 224 -8.18 17.18 -4.76
N ASP A 225 -8.65 18.21 -4.04
CA ASP A 225 -8.54 19.61 -4.48
C ASP A 225 -7.40 20.32 -3.72
N GLY A 226 -6.20 19.74 -3.75
CA GLY A 226 -5.08 20.22 -2.93
C GLY A 226 -5.22 19.91 -1.43
N ASP A 227 -6.12 18.98 -1.07
CA ASP A 227 -6.24 18.45 0.28
C ASP A 227 -5.03 17.55 0.64
N ILE A 228 -4.78 17.38 1.94
CA ILE A 228 -3.85 16.37 2.48
C ILE A 228 -4.55 15.01 2.46
N LEU A 229 -3.95 14.05 1.76
CA LEU A 229 -4.41 12.67 1.73
C LEU A 229 -4.09 11.96 3.06
N VAL A 230 -5.11 11.45 3.74
CA VAL A 230 -4.97 10.61 4.94
C VAL A 230 -5.48 9.20 4.64
N THR A 231 -4.66 8.18 4.94
CA THR A 231 -5.05 6.78 4.73
C THR A 231 -4.34 5.82 5.70
N MET A 232 -4.83 4.57 5.76
CA MET A 232 -4.22 3.51 6.57
C MET A 232 -2.89 3.05 5.99
N SER A 233 -2.87 2.73 4.69
CA SER A 233 -1.70 2.20 3.99
C SER A 233 -1.88 2.44 2.50
N THR A 234 -0.79 2.41 1.73
CA THR A 234 -0.84 2.64 0.28
C THR A 234 -0.20 1.50 -0.49
N ASP A 235 -0.66 1.36 -1.71
CA ASP A 235 -0.22 0.40 -2.72
C ASP A 235 -0.31 1.09 -4.10
N PRO A 236 0.06 0.42 -5.22
CA PRO A 236 0.06 1.05 -6.54
C PRO A 236 -1.29 1.67 -6.95
N GLY A 237 -2.43 1.20 -6.44
CA GLY A 237 -3.75 1.75 -6.75
C GLY A 237 -3.96 3.20 -6.30
N TRP A 238 -3.20 3.64 -5.28
CA TRP A 238 -3.29 5.00 -4.72
C TRP A 238 -2.57 6.05 -5.55
N THR A 239 -1.70 5.63 -6.45
CA THR A 239 -0.85 6.54 -7.23
C THR A 239 -1.65 7.51 -8.10
N THR A 240 -2.91 7.19 -8.42
CA THR A 240 -3.84 8.10 -9.11
C THR A 240 -4.18 9.35 -8.29
N LEU A 241 -4.21 9.24 -6.96
CA LEU A 241 -4.58 10.33 -6.04
C LEU A 241 -3.39 11.22 -5.66
N PHE A 242 -2.17 10.66 -5.65
CA PHE A 242 -0.98 11.36 -5.15
C PHE A 242 -0.65 12.67 -5.89
N PRO A 243 -0.78 12.78 -7.24
CA PRO A 243 -0.52 14.03 -7.94
C PRO A 243 -1.39 15.19 -7.44
N ALA A 244 -2.65 14.90 -7.12
CA ALA A 244 -3.64 15.88 -6.69
C ALA A 244 -3.53 16.25 -5.20
N ALA A 245 -2.85 15.43 -4.39
CA ALA A 245 -2.61 15.70 -2.98
C ALA A 245 -1.62 16.86 -2.78
N SER A 246 -1.86 17.71 -1.78
CA SER A 246 -0.85 18.69 -1.35
C SER A 246 0.18 18.06 -0.40
N GLY A 247 -0.23 17.06 0.38
CA GLY A 247 0.63 16.26 1.27
C GLY A 247 0.01 14.90 1.55
N ILE A 248 0.80 13.98 2.10
CA ILE A 248 0.41 12.57 2.31
C ILE A 248 0.72 12.16 3.75
N LEU A 249 -0.30 11.69 4.46
CA LEU A 249 -0.22 11.14 5.82
C LEU A 249 -0.69 9.69 5.82
N VAL A 250 0.14 8.77 6.30
CA VAL A 250 -0.16 7.34 6.31
C VAL A 250 0.02 6.75 7.71
N GLU A 251 -1.00 6.06 8.21
CA GLU A 251 -0.95 5.43 9.53
C GLU A 251 0.09 4.30 9.58
N ARG A 252 0.05 3.39 8.62
CA ARG A 252 0.94 2.22 8.52
C ARG A 252 1.93 2.40 7.37
N GLY A 253 3.19 2.60 7.70
CA GLY A 253 4.25 2.74 6.71
C GLY A 253 5.62 2.92 7.34
N SER A 254 6.64 2.96 6.48
CA SER A 254 8.03 3.21 6.87
C SER A 254 8.75 4.01 5.79
N LEU A 255 9.98 4.43 6.04
CA LEU A 255 10.82 5.17 5.08
C LEU A 255 10.97 4.49 3.70
N LEU A 256 10.80 3.16 3.67
CA LEU A 256 10.91 2.30 2.48
C LEU A 256 9.55 1.77 1.99
N SER A 257 8.45 2.30 2.52
CA SER A 257 7.09 1.96 2.07
C SER A 257 6.75 2.65 0.75
N HIS A 258 5.76 2.12 0.04
CA HIS A 258 5.31 2.64 -1.24
C HIS A 258 4.98 4.13 -1.19
N SER A 259 4.19 4.57 -0.19
CA SER A 259 3.87 6.00 0.00
C SER A 259 5.12 6.87 0.08
N ALA A 260 6.11 6.48 0.89
CA ALA A 260 7.34 7.23 1.07
C ALA A 260 8.16 7.36 -0.21
N ILE A 261 8.22 6.30 -1.03
CA ILE A 261 8.96 6.28 -2.29
C ILE A 261 8.27 7.19 -3.31
N VAL A 262 7.00 6.94 -3.60
CA VAL A 262 6.26 7.69 -4.63
C VAL A 262 6.13 9.18 -4.25
N SER A 263 5.98 9.50 -2.97
CA SER A 263 5.96 10.89 -2.51
C SER A 263 7.26 11.63 -2.82
N ARG A 264 8.43 10.98 -2.66
CA ARG A 264 9.73 11.58 -3.02
C ARG A 264 9.87 11.77 -4.53
N GLU A 265 9.43 10.79 -5.32
CA GLU A 265 9.44 10.86 -6.78
C GLU A 265 8.55 12.01 -7.30
N MET A 266 7.43 12.28 -6.61
CA MET A 266 6.51 13.37 -6.95
C MET A 266 6.83 14.69 -6.23
N GLY A 267 7.82 14.71 -5.33
CA GLY A 267 8.16 15.88 -4.51
C GLY A 267 7.04 16.33 -3.57
N LYS A 268 6.16 15.41 -3.14
CA LYS A 268 5.04 15.70 -2.24
C LYS A 268 5.44 15.47 -0.78
N PRO A 269 5.19 16.42 0.14
CA PRO A 269 5.46 16.24 1.56
C PRO A 269 4.75 15.01 2.12
N CYS A 270 5.49 14.16 2.85
CA CYS A 270 4.96 12.87 3.28
C CYS A 270 5.44 12.50 4.69
N ILE A 271 4.51 11.99 5.50
CA ILE A 271 4.75 11.43 6.83
C ILE A 271 4.04 10.08 6.91
N VAL A 272 4.74 9.06 7.41
CA VAL A 272 4.21 7.70 7.56
C VAL A 272 4.41 7.17 8.97
N GLY A 273 3.72 6.08 9.33
CA GLY A 273 3.88 5.47 10.65
C GLY A 273 3.30 6.34 11.76
N ILE A 274 2.19 7.03 11.47
CA ILE A 274 1.51 7.91 12.41
C ILE A 274 0.48 7.09 13.18
N THR A 275 0.85 6.60 14.36
CA THR A 275 -0.03 5.77 15.19
C THR A 275 -1.32 6.53 15.54
N GLY A 276 -2.49 5.91 15.30
CA GLY A 276 -3.78 6.49 15.65
C GLY A 276 -4.27 7.59 14.70
N LEU A 277 -3.62 7.77 13.54
CA LEU A 277 -3.97 8.81 12.56
C LEU A 277 -5.46 8.81 12.20
N LEU A 278 -6.02 7.65 11.88
CA LEU A 278 -7.43 7.53 11.47
C LEU A 278 -8.43 7.63 12.62
N ASN A 279 -7.96 7.44 13.86
CA ASN A 279 -8.79 7.65 15.06
C ASN A 279 -8.86 9.13 15.43
N VAL A 280 -7.80 9.87 15.13
CA VAL A 280 -7.69 11.29 15.45
C VAL A 280 -8.28 12.13 14.34
N LEU A 281 -7.77 12.05 13.10
CA LEU A 281 -8.17 12.94 12.00
C LEU A 281 -9.42 12.46 11.26
N GLN A 282 -10.27 13.40 10.88
CA GLN A 282 -11.46 13.20 10.06
C GLN A 282 -11.42 14.07 8.81
N THR A 283 -12.16 13.68 7.77
CA THR A 283 -12.29 14.47 6.55
C THR A 283 -12.85 15.85 6.87
N GLY A 284 -12.18 16.90 6.38
CA GLY A 284 -12.54 18.30 6.61
C GLY A 284 -11.69 19.01 7.68
N ASP A 285 -10.96 18.26 8.51
CA ASP A 285 -10.03 18.85 9.48
C ASP A 285 -8.93 19.65 8.81
N TRP A 286 -8.51 20.75 9.44
CA TRP A 286 -7.33 21.50 8.99
C TRP A 286 -6.08 21.07 9.74
N VAL A 287 -5.00 20.84 9.00
CA VAL A 287 -3.74 20.35 9.54
C VAL A 287 -2.56 21.09 8.94
N GLU A 288 -1.58 21.41 9.77
CA GLU A 288 -0.21 21.75 9.39
C GLU A 288 0.68 20.51 9.52
N MET A 289 1.34 20.11 8.44
CA MET A 289 2.31 19.01 8.45
C MET A 289 3.70 19.48 8.06
N ASP A 290 4.74 18.88 8.66
CA ASP A 290 6.14 19.03 8.24
C ASP A 290 6.73 17.66 7.90
N GLY A 291 6.85 17.39 6.60
CA GLY A 291 7.37 16.13 6.07
C GLY A 291 8.85 15.86 6.38
N SER A 292 9.57 16.84 6.92
CA SER A 292 10.97 16.72 7.35
C SER A 292 11.09 16.24 8.79
N THR A 293 10.27 16.80 9.68
CA THR A 293 10.29 16.47 11.12
C THR A 293 9.33 15.35 11.49
N GLY A 294 8.33 15.08 10.65
CA GLY A 294 7.27 14.12 10.94
C GLY A 294 6.16 14.65 11.85
N GLN A 295 6.13 15.96 12.11
CA GLN A 295 5.11 16.60 12.94
C GLN A 295 3.83 16.89 12.14
N VAL A 296 2.70 16.68 12.79
CA VAL A 296 1.36 16.93 12.26
C VAL A 296 0.56 17.63 13.35
N LYS A 297 0.13 18.87 13.09
CA LYS A 297 -0.62 19.70 14.04
C LYS A 297 -1.99 20.02 13.50
N ARG A 298 -3.01 19.82 14.32
CA ARG A 298 -4.36 20.32 14.00
C ARG A 298 -4.38 21.83 14.20
N ILE A 299 -5.01 22.54 13.29
CA ILE A 299 -5.17 23.99 13.35
C ILE A 299 -6.64 24.35 13.19
N GLU A 300 -7.07 25.45 13.78
CA GLU A 300 -8.41 26.00 13.52
C GLU A 300 -8.44 26.51 12.07
N GLY A 301 -9.43 26.05 11.29
CA GLY A 301 -9.52 26.35 9.87
C GLY A 301 -9.61 27.86 9.63
N HIS A 302 -8.86 28.37 8.64
CA HIS A 302 -9.09 29.70 8.10
C HIS A 302 -10.46 29.71 7.40
N GLY A 303 -11.50 30.12 8.15
CA GLY A 303 -12.72 30.63 7.54
C GLY A 303 -12.37 31.84 6.69
N ASN A 304 -12.80 31.84 5.43
CA ASN A 304 -12.65 32.93 4.48
C ASN A 304 -12.95 34.30 5.12
N ASN A 305 -12.04 35.26 4.90
CA ASN A 305 -12.39 36.67 4.78
C ASN A 305 -12.34 37.01 3.30
#